data_AF-A0A4Z1BT28-F1
#
_entry.id   AF-A0A4Z1BT28-F1
#
_cell.length_a   1.000
_cell.length_b   1.000
_cell.length_c   1.000
_cell.angle_alpha   90.00
_cell.angle_beta   90.00
_cell.angle_gamma   90.00
#
_symmetry.space_group_name_H-M   'P 1'
#
loop_
_entity.id
_entity.type
_entity.pdbx_description
1 polymer ?
#
loop_
_entity_poly.entity_id
_entity_poly.type
_entity_poly.pdbx_seq_one_letter_code
_entity_poly.pdbx_strand_id
1 'polypeptide(L)'
;VALLVERGGTVKFKESVDVASNLGVDARKSDQVVRSSTVLPHGTGKTVRVAVFTQGANAETATAAGADIVGMDDLAEQVKKGVMDFDVVIATPDAMRVVG
;
A
#
# COMPACT_ATOMS: atom_id res chain seq x y z
N VAL A 1 -13.16 10.67 -12.19
CA VAL A 1 -13.33 9.23 -11.84
C VAL A 1 -14.55 8.99 -10.97
N ALA A 2 -14.72 9.70 -9.84
CA ALA A 2 -15.93 9.60 -8.98
C ALA A 2 -17.25 9.71 -9.76
N LEU A 3 -17.33 10.66 -10.71
CA LEU A 3 -18.54 10.89 -11.54
C LEU A 3 -18.89 9.75 -12.52
N LEU A 4 -17.93 8.88 -12.87
CA LEU A 4 -18.16 7.71 -13.75
C LEU A 4 -18.69 6.51 -12.96
N VAL A 5 -18.24 6.35 -11.71
CA VAL A 5 -18.71 5.30 -10.79
C VAL A 5 -20.16 5.58 -10.37
N GLU A 6 -20.49 6.82 -10.03
CA GLU A 6 -21.84 7.21 -9.60
C GLU A 6 -22.91 7.10 -10.70
N ARG A 7 -22.50 7.17 -11.98
CA ARG A 7 -23.44 7.09 -13.12
C ARG A 7 -23.64 5.68 -13.68
N GLY A 8 -22.75 4.73 -13.34
CA GLY A 8 -22.78 3.36 -13.90
C GLY A 8 -23.05 2.24 -12.88
N GLY A 9 -22.80 2.48 -11.59
CA GLY A 9 -22.86 1.44 -10.56
C GLY A 9 -24.29 1.07 -10.17
N THR A 10 -24.78 -0.08 -10.66
CA THR A 10 -26.03 -0.73 -10.19
C THR A 10 -25.77 -1.79 -9.11
N VAL A 11 -24.53 -1.94 -8.67
CA VAL A 11 -24.09 -2.97 -7.73
C VAL A 11 -23.87 -2.42 -6.31
N LYS A 12 -24.06 -3.28 -5.32
CA LYS A 12 -24.06 -2.92 -3.89
C LYS A 12 -22.66 -2.93 -3.23
N PHE A 13 -21.59 -3.07 -3.99
CA PHE A 13 -20.21 -3.19 -3.48
C PHE A 13 -19.28 -2.15 -4.11
N LYS A 14 -18.08 -1.98 -3.56
CA LYS A 14 -17.07 -1.06 -4.09
C LYS A 14 -16.48 -1.61 -5.40
N GLU A 15 -16.78 -0.96 -6.50
CA GLU A 15 -16.29 -1.34 -7.84
C GLU A 15 -14.82 -0.94 -8.05
N SER A 16 -14.13 -1.69 -8.92
CA SER A 16 -12.82 -1.29 -9.45
C SER A 16 -13.01 -0.52 -10.75
N VAL A 17 -12.19 0.50 -10.99
CA VAL A 17 -12.21 1.27 -12.23
C VAL A 17 -10.88 1.09 -12.93
N ASP A 18 -10.92 0.47 -14.10
CA ASP A 18 -9.76 0.32 -14.97
C ASP A 18 -9.76 1.36 -16.09
N VAL A 19 -8.58 1.90 -16.41
CA VAL A 19 -8.39 2.87 -17.50
C VAL A 19 -7.56 2.22 -18.58
N ALA A 20 -8.18 1.94 -19.73
CA ALA A 20 -7.49 1.44 -20.92
C ALA A 20 -7.12 2.62 -21.83
N SER A 21 -5.83 2.79 -22.11
CA SER A 21 -5.33 3.78 -23.08
C SER A 21 -4.45 3.08 -24.12
N ASN A 22 -4.72 3.34 -25.39
CA ASN A 22 -3.94 2.78 -26.50
C ASN A 22 -2.77 3.70 -26.81
N LEU A 23 -1.55 3.23 -26.57
CA LEU A 23 -0.34 4.06 -26.65
C LEU A 23 0.35 4.04 -28.02
N GLY A 24 -0.19 3.31 -29.01
CA GLY A 24 0.37 3.27 -30.37
C GLY A 24 1.80 2.70 -30.48
N VAL A 25 2.32 2.13 -29.39
CA VAL A 25 3.65 1.53 -29.30
C VAL A 25 3.68 0.12 -29.88
N ASP A 26 4.79 -0.25 -30.52
CA ASP A 26 5.03 -1.61 -30.97
C ASP A 26 5.64 -2.45 -29.84
N ALA A 27 4.82 -3.25 -29.17
CA ALA A 27 5.25 -4.10 -28.05
C ALA A 27 6.31 -5.17 -28.42
N ARG A 28 6.59 -5.38 -29.72
CA ARG A 28 7.66 -6.29 -30.17
C ARG A 28 9.03 -5.62 -30.15
N LYS A 29 9.09 -4.29 -30.04
CA LYS A 29 10.31 -3.49 -29.95
C LYS A 29 10.55 -3.12 -28.49
N SER A 30 11.65 -3.62 -27.92
CA SER A 30 11.95 -3.49 -26.49
C SER A 30 12.12 -2.05 -26.02
N ASP A 31 12.51 -1.13 -26.91
CA ASP A 31 12.67 0.30 -26.66
C ASP A 31 11.35 1.07 -26.57
N GLN A 32 10.23 0.47 -27.00
CA GLN A 32 8.90 1.08 -26.95
C GLN A 32 8.03 0.56 -25.79
N VAL A 33 8.57 -0.32 -24.95
CA VAL A 33 7.87 -0.86 -23.78
C VAL A 33 7.80 0.20 -22.67
N VAL A 34 6.59 0.60 -22.30
CA VAL A 34 6.35 1.55 -21.20
C VAL A 34 6.04 0.79 -19.92
N ARG A 35 6.92 0.91 -18.91
CA ARG A 35 6.68 0.47 -17.52
C ARG A 35 7.12 1.58 -16.57
N SER A 36 6.15 2.22 -15.92
CA SER A 36 6.42 3.27 -14.93
C SER A 36 5.40 3.20 -13.81
N SER A 37 5.79 3.67 -12.63
CA SER A 37 4.88 4.02 -11.55
C SER A 37 4.86 5.55 -11.41
N THR A 38 3.73 6.10 -10.99
CA THR A 38 3.62 7.52 -10.64
C THR A 38 2.69 7.67 -9.45
N VAL A 39 2.98 8.67 -8.61
CA VAL A 39 2.06 9.08 -7.55
C VAL A 39 0.91 9.84 -8.21
N LEU A 40 -0.32 9.49 -7.88
CA LEU A 40 -1.49 10.19 -8.39
C LEU A 40 -1.60 11.59 -7.76
N PRO A 41 -2.00 12.64 -8.50
CA PRO A 41 -2.09 14.01 -7.98
C PRO A 41 -3.01 14.18 -6.77
N HIS A 42 -4.02 13.30 -6.64
CA HIS A 42 -4.96 13.27 -5.52
C HIS A 42 -4.77 12.03 -4.63
N GLY A 43 -3.64 11.34 -4.76
CA GLY A 43 -3.40 10.05 -4.10
C GLY A 43 -4.37 8.96 -4.53
N THR A 44 -4.41 7.88 -3.77
CA THR A 44 -5.36 6.76 -3.97
C THR A 44 -6.69 6.99 -3.25
N GLY A 45 -6.86 8.14 -2.57
CA GLY A 45 -8.03 8.45 -1.75
C GLY A 45 -8.19 7.58 -0.49
N LYS A 46 -7.25 6.67 -0.22
CA LYS A 46 -7.17 5.87 1.01
C LYS A 46 -6.08 6.45 1.90
N THR A 47 -6.43 6.82 3.13
CA THR A 47 -5.45 7.00 4.19
C THR A 47 -4.96 5.61 4.59
N VAL A 48 -3.80 5.22 4.08
CA VAL A 48 -3.19 3.92 4.38
C VAL A 48 -2.51 4.03 5.73
N ARG A 49 -2.95 3.24 6.70
CA ARG A 49 -2.28 3.13 7.99
C ARG A 49 -1.12 2.14 7.87
N VAL A 50 0.09 2.57 8.21
CA VAL A 50 1.32 1.78 8.04
C VAL A 50 1.84 1.32 9.41
N ALA A 51 1.93 0.00 9.60
CA ALA A 51 2.59 -0.61 10.73
C ALA A 51 3.99 -1.12 10.34
N VAL A 52 5.01 -0.75 11.11
CA VAL A 52 6.40 -1.13 10.84
C VAL A 52 6.97 -1.97 11.99
N PHE A 53 7.38 -3.20 11.68
CA PHE A 53 8.03 -4.12 12.61
C PHE A 53 9.54 -3.95 12.58
N THR A 54 10.09 -3.22 13.54
CA THR A 54 11.55 -2.97 13.65
C THR A 54 11.94 -2.67 15.11
N GLN A 55 13.23 -2.76 15.44
CA GLN A 55 13.81 -2.31 16.71
C GLN A 55 15.04 -1.41 16.49
N GLY A 56 15.45 -0.71 17.55
CA GLY A 56 16.68 0.10 17.57
C GLY A 56 16.61 1.32 16.64
N ALA A 57 17.73 1.63 15.97
CA ALA A 57 17.85 2.82 15.11
C ALA A 57 16.85 2.85 13.93
N ASN A 58 16.40 1.66 13.48
CA ASN A 58 15.40 1.56 12.42
C ASN A 58 14.00 1.98 12.91
N ALA A 59 13.71 1.86 14.21
CA ALA A 59 12.44 2.27 14.78
C ALA A 59 12.32 3.80 14.78
N GLU A 60 13.38 4.50 15.18
CA GLU A 60 13.45 5.96 15.14
C GLU A 60 13.32 6.48 13.70
N THR A 61 13.97 5.81 12.75
CA THR A 61 13.87 6.15 11.33
C THR A 61 12.46 5.93 10.79
N ALA A 62 11.78 4.85 11.20
CA ALA A 62 10.41 4.56 10.79
C ALA A 62 9.42 5.58 11.35
N THR A 63 9.55 5.96 12.63
CA THR A 63 8.75 7.03 13.22
C THR A 63 8.99 8.38 12.53
N ALA A 64 10.24 8.71 12.23
CA ALA A 64 10.60 9.93 11.51
C ALA A 64 10.08 9.93 10.05
N ALA A 65 9.98 8.76 9.42
CA ALA A 65 9.41 8.58 8.08
C ALA A 65 7.87 8.67 8.05
N GLY A 66 7.21 8.80 9.21
CA GLY A 66 5.76 8.94 9.30
C GLY A 66 5.00 7.62 9.39
N ALA A 67 5.60 6.57 9.93
CA ALA A 67 4.87 5.35 10.29
C ALA A 67 3.86 5.61 11.41
N ASP A 68 2.63 5.08 11.27
CA ASP A 68 1.58 5.24 12.28
C ASP A 68 1.84 4.39 13.53
N ILE A 69 2.38 3.19 13.35
CA ILE A 69 2.64 2.23 14.43
C ILE A 69 4.02 1.61 14.20
N VAL A 70 4.87 1.65 15.23
CA VAL A 70 6.20 1.02 15.20
C VAL A 70 6.35 0.15 16.45
N GLY A 71 6.77 -1.11 16.28
CA GLY A 71 6.98 -2.04 17.39
C GLY A 71 7.62 -3.34 16.93
N MET A 72 7.81 -4.32 17.82
CA MET A 72 8.29 -5.65 17.42
C MET A 72 7.50 -6.74 18.16
N ASP A 73 7.96 -7.22 19.31
CA ASP A 73 7.29 -8.32 20.02
C ASP A 73 5.94 -7.91 20.64
N ASP A 74 5.85 -6.68 21.12
CA ASP A 74 4.66 -6.05 21.68
C ASP A 74 3.56 -5.85 20.64
N LEU A 75 3.93 -5.36 19.45
CA LEU A 75 3.02 -5.22 18.32
C LEU A 75 2.57 -6.59 17.81
N ALA A 76 3.48 -7.57 17.76
CA ALA A 76 3.15 -8.94 17.35
C ALA A 76 2.13 -9.60 18.30
N GLU A 77 2.25 -9.38 19.61
CA GLU A 77 1.23 -9.83 20.56
C GLU A 77 -0.13 -9.16 20.35
N GLN A 78 -0.16 -7.85 20.08
CA GLN A 78 -1.42 -7.14 19.81
C GLN A 78 -2.10 -7.64 18.53
N VAL A 79 -1.33 -7.91 17.49
CA VAL A 79 -1.83 -8.51 16.25
C VAL A 79 -2.38 -9.92 16.50
N LYS A 80 -1.70 -10.74 17.31
CA LYS A 80 -2.20 -12.06 17.73
C LYS A 80 -3.49 -11.98 18.55
N LYS A 81 -3.68 -10.89 19.29
CA LYS A 81 -4.92 -10.59 20.04
C LYS A 81 -6.05 -10.06 19.13
N GLY A 82 -5.81 -9.91 17.84
CA GLY A 82 -6.81 -9.52 16.83
C GLY A 82 -6.84 -8.02 16.51
N VAL A 83 -5.88 -7.23 17.00
CA VAL A 83 -5.79 -5.80 16.69
C VAL A 83 -5.07 -5.64 15.34
N MET A 84 -5.82 -5.31 14.29
CA MET A 84 -5.32 -5.11 12.92
C MET A 84 -5.69 -3.72 12.39
N ASP A 85 -5.30 -2.70 13.13
CA ASP A 85 -5.56 -1.29 12.79
C ASP A 85 -4.56 -0.70 11.79
N PHE A 86 -4.13 -1.49 10.82
CA PHE A 86 -3.20 -1.09 9.76
C PHE A 86 -3.57 -1.77 8.45
N ASP A 87 -3.26 -1.10 7.34
CA ASP A 87 -3.55 -1.59 5.99
C ASP A 87 -2.29 -2.18 5.33
N VAL A 88 -1.11 -1.72 5.74
CA VAL A 88 0.19 -2.14 5.20
C VAL A 88 1.15 -2.47 6.34
N VAL A 89 1.84 -3.60 6.19
CA VAL A 89 2.89 -4.05 7.10
C VAL A 89 4.25 -3.96 6.42
N ILE A 90 5.20 -3.33 7.08
CA ILE A 90 6.61 -3.29 6.67
C ILE A 90 7.44 -3.91 7.80
N ALA A 91 8.41 -4.76 7.48
CA ALA A 91 9.24 -5.40 8.49
C ALA A 91 10.70 -5.37 8.05
N THR A 92 11.62 -5.17 9.01
CA THR A 92 13.04 -5.41 8.76
C THR A 92 13.32 -6.92 8.76
N PRO A 93 14.39 -7.38 8.08
CA PRO A 93 14.67 -8.82 7.97
C PRO A 93 14.79 -9.56 9.31
N ASP A 94 15.26 -8.87 10.36
CA ASP A 94 15.33 -9.37 11.73
C ASP A 94 13.95 -9.62 12.38
N ALA A 95 12.95 -8.80 12.03
CA ALA A 95 11.59 -8.93 12.54
C ALA A 95 10.80 -10.06 11.85
N MET A 96 11.29 -10.61 10.74
CA MET A 96 10.61 -11.69 9.99
C MET A 96 10.44 -12.98 10.81
N ARG A 97 11.26 -13.22 11.86
CA ARG A 97 11.08 -14.37 12.77
C ARG A 97 9.77 -14.29 13.57
N VAL A 98 9.29 -13.07 13.81
CA VAL A 98 8.13 -12.79 14.65
C VAL A 98 6.86 -12.62 13.79
N VAL A 99 7.03 -12.13 12.57
CA VAL A 99 5.93 -11.87 11.60
C VAL A 99 5.60 -13.10 10.72
N GLY A 100 6.56 -14.02 10.54
CA GLY A 100 6.42 -15.22 9.71
C GLY A 100 5.63 -16.37 10.32
#